data_AF-A0ABD1AJX2-F1
#
_entry.id   AF-A0ABD1AJX2-F1
#
_cell.length_a   1.000
_cell.length_b   1.000
_cell.length_c   1.000
_cell.angle_alpha   90.00
_cell.angle_beta   90.00
_cell.angle_gamma   90.00
#
_symmetry.space_group_name_H-M   'P 1'
#
loop_
_entity.id
_entity.type
_entity.pdbx_description
1 polymer ?
#
loop_
_entity_poly.entity_id
_entity_poly.type
_entity_poly.pdbx_seq_one_letter_code
_entity_poly.pdbx_strand_id
1 'polypeptide(L)' 'MMEVIKNPRDWPRYRSYIDRFMQAKLGFHNCTIKLSSVQTNTVVHRIAKSVTHEGRFQSYIASGGPSWLSSLIEAEKVTG' A
#
# COMPACT_ATOMS: atom_id res chain seq x y z
N MET A 1 -2.29 -12.86 -2.04
CA MET A 1 -1.76 -11.84 -1.09
C MET A 1 -2.34 -12.01 0.32
N MET A 2 -3.67 -12.01 0.54
CA MET A 2 -4.22 -12.19 1.89
C MET A 2 -3.84 -13.53 2.54
N GLU A 3 -3.79 -14.60 1.74
CA GLU A 3 -3.40 -15.92 2.21
C GLU A 3 -1.94 -15.98 2.69
N VAL A 4 -1.07 -15.15 2.08
CA VAL A 4 0.33 -14.98 2.47
C VAL A 4 0.44 -14.35 3.86
N ILE A 5 -0.40 -13.36 4.15
CA ILE A 5 -0.44 -12.68 5.46
C ILE A 5 -1.03 -13.61 6.53
N LYS A 6 -2.03 -14.43 6.17
CA LYS A 6 -2.70 -15.37 7.08
C LYS A 6 -1.82 -16.57 7.40
N ASN A 7 -1.09 -17.10 6.42
CA ASN A 7 -0.25 -18.29 6.57
C ASN A 7 1.17 -18.04 6.05
N PRO A 8 2.00 -17.24 6.74
CA PRO A 8 3.33 -16.86 6.25
C PRO A 8 4.27 -18.05 6.03
N ARG A 9 4.05 -19.16 6.76
CA ARG A 9 4.83 -20.39 6.69
C ARG A 9 4.69 -21.10 5.35
N ASP A 10 3.54 -20.96 4.69
CA ASP A 10 3.25 -21.58 3.39
C ASP A 10 3.90 -20.81 2.23
N TRP A 11 4.50 -19.66 2.52
CA TRP A 11 5.11 -18.76 1.54
C TRP A 11 6.57 -18.41 1.87
N PRO A 12 7.50 -19.38 1.88
CA PRO A 12 8.87 -19.17 2.35
C PRO A 12 9.62 -18.05 1.64
N ARG A 13 9.34 -17.85 0.34
CA ARG A 13 9.93 -16.78 -0.49
C ARG A 13 9.64 -15.38 0.07
N TYR A 14 8.49 -15.19 0.71
CA TYR A 14 8.05 -13.88 1.19
C TYR A 14 8.19 -13.71 2.71
N ARG A 15 8.68 -14.75 3.40
CA ARG A 15 8.71 -14.81 4.87
C ARG A 15 9.37 -13.58 5.51
N SER A 16 10.54 -13.18 5.03
CA SER A 16 11.25 -12.01 5.58
C SER A 16 10.46 -10.71 5.44
N TYR A 17 9.75 -10.52 4.33
CA TYR A 17 8.89 -9.35 4.11
C TYR A 17 7.67 -9.38 5.03
N ILE A 18 7.07 -10.56 5.23
CA ILE A 18 5.91 -10.73 6.12
C ILE A 18 6.31 -10.52 7.57
N ASP A 19 7.43 -11.08 8.01
CA ASP A 19 7.92 -10.92 9.38
C ASP A 19 8.19 -9.44 9.68
N ARG A 20 8.82 -8.71 8.75
CA ARG A 20 9.05 -7.27 8.88
C ARG A 20 7.75 -6.47 8.91
N PHE A 21 6.78 -6.84 8.07
CA PHE A 21 5.45 -6.23 8.08
C PHE A 21 4.73 -6.45 9.42
N MET A 22 4.75 -7.67 9.95
CA MET A 22 4.11 -8.01 11.22
C MET A 22 4.79 -7.30 12.40
N GLN A 23 6.12 -7.19 12.40
CA GLN A 23 6.86 -6.39 13.38
C GLN A 23 6.46 -4.91 13.32
N ALA A 24 6.39 -4.31 12.13
CA ALA A 24 5.97 -2.93 11.97
C ALA A 24 4.52 -2.71 12.48
N LYS A 25 3.63 -3.67 12.24
CA LYS A 25 2.24 -3.63 12.72
C LYS A 25 2.15 -3.52 14.25
N LEU A 26 3.05 -4.16 15.00
CA LEU A 26 3.06 -4.09 16.47
C LEU A 26 3.31 -2.69 17.01
N GLY A 27 3.90 -1.79 16.21
CA GLY A 27 4.08 -0.38 16.57
C GLY A 27 2.80 0.46 16.56
N PHE A 28 1.68 -0.08 16.07
CA PHE A 28 0.41 0.62 15.98
C PHE A 28 -0.56 0.14 17.06
N HIS A 29 -1.10 1.08 17.85
CA HIS A 29 -2.07 0.78 18.91
C HIS A 29 -3.37 0.15 18.37
N ASN A 30 -3.82 0.58 17.18
CA ASN A 30 -4.97 0.01 16.49
C ASN A 30 -4.71 -0.05 14.98
N CYS A 31 -4.59 -1.26 14.43
CA CYS A 31 -4.29 -1.49 13.03
C CYS A 31 -5.13 -2.64 12.46
N THR A 32 -6.07 -2.29 11.58
CA THR A 32 -6.91 -3.24 10.85
C THR A 32 -6.41 -3.36 9.42
N ILE A 33 -6.22 -4.59 8.94
CA ILE A 33 -5.83 -4.88 7.56
C ILE A 33 -7.09 -5.26 6.79
N LYS A 34 -7.38 -4.52 5.72
CA LYS A 34 -8.48 -4.82 4.80
C LYS A 34 -7.94 -5.13 3.42
N LEU A 35 -8.49 -6.16 2.78
CA LEU A 35 -8.25 -6.38 1.36
C LEU A 35 -9.17 -5.46 0.56
N SER A 36 -8.60 -4.72 -0.38
CA SER A 36 -9.32 -3.86 -1.31
C SER A 36 -9.04 -4.32 -2.74
N SER A 37 -10.00 -4.15 -3.64
CA SER A 37 -9.76 -4.42 -5.05
C SER A 37 -8.87 -3.33 -5.64
N VAL A 38 -8.30 -3.58 -6.82
CA VAL A 38 -7.51 -2.56 -7.52
C VAL A 38 -8.40 -1.39 -7.94
N GLN A 39 -9.69 -1.62 -8.23
CA GLN A 39 -10.62 -0.57 -8.64
C GLN A 39 -10.97 0.40 -7.52
N THR A 40 -10.89 -0.06 -6.26
CA THR A 40 -11.17 0.75 -5.06
C THR A 40 -9.89 1.24 -4.37
N ASN A 41 -8.73 1.00 -4.98
CA ASN A 41 -7.43 1.39 -4.44
C ASN A 41 -6.48 1.86 -5.56
N THR A 42 -7.05 2.63 -6.48
CA THR A 42 -6.42 3.16 -7.68
C THR A 42 -5.26 4.10 -7.36
N VAL A 43 -5.35 4.91 -6.31
CA VAL A 43 -4.27 5.83 -5.90
C VAL A 43 -3.03 5.04 -5.50
N VAL A 44 -3.18 4.03 -4.63
CA VAL A 44 -2.06 3.19 -4.19
C VAL A 44 -1.45 2.44 -5.38
N HIS A 45 -2.28 1.96 -6.31
CA HIS A 45 -1.76 1.30 -7.51
C HIS A 45 -0.94 2.26 -8.39
N ARG A 46 -1.41 3.50 -8.58
CA ARG A 46 -0.69 4.53 -9.34
C ARG A 46 0.64 4.90 -8.67
N ILE A 47 0.66 5.04 -7.35
CA ILE A 47 1.90 5.25 -6.58
C ILE A 47 2.86 4.08 -6.82
N ALA A 48 2.41 2.84 -6.59
CA ALA A 48 3.25 1.65 -6.73
C ALA A 48 3.84 1.53 -8.15
N LYS A 49 3.03 1.77 -9.20
CA LYS A 49 3.51 1.79 -10.58
C LYS A 49 4.57 2.87 -10.80
N SER A 50 4.35 4.08 -10.31
CA SER A 50 5.29 5.19 -10.49
C SER A 50 6.66 4.92 -9.83
N VAL A 51 6.67 4.23 -8.69
CA VAL A 51 7.91 3.84 -7.99
C VAL A 51 8.62 2.71 -8.73
N THR A 52 7.88 1.66 -9.11
CA THR A 52 8.46 0.41 -9.60
C THR A 52 8.81 0.43 -11.09
N HIS A 53 8.07 1.17 -11.90
CA HIS A 53 8.24 1.19 -13.36
C HIS A 53 8.75 2.54 -13.87
N GLU A 54 8.43 3.64 -13.17
CA GLU A 54 8.77 5.00 -13.63
C GLU A 54 9.90 5.64 -12.81
N GLY A 55 10.42 4.95 -11.80
CA GLY A 55 11.56 5.40 -10.99
C GLY A 55 11.30 6.68 -10.19
N ARG A 56 10.04 6.98 -9.87
CA ARG A 56 9.69 8.16 -9.07
C ARG A 56 9.81 7.81 -7.59
N PHE A 57 10.73 8.43 -6.88
CA PHE A 57 11.02 8.15 -5.47
C PHE A 57 10.77 9.37 -4.57
N GLN A 58 9.67 10.05 -4.80
CA GLN A 58 9.28 11.28 -4.08
C GLN A 58 8.30 10.99 -2.95
N SER A 59 8.07 11.96 -2.06
CA SER A 59 7.00 11.84 -1.06
C SER A 59 5.64 12.05 -1.71
N TYR A 60 4.70 11.11 -1.49
CA TYR A 60 3.39 11.10 -2.15
C TYR A 60 2.26 11.70 -1.31
N ILE A 61 2.42 11.71 0.02
CA ILE A 61 1.38 12.11 0.99
C ILE A 61 1.83 13.31 1.86
N ALA A 62 3.02 13.86 1.61
CA ALA A 62 3.46 15.10 2.26
C ALA A 62 2.78 16.34 1.67
N SER A 63 2.78 17.44 2.43
CA SER A 63 2.41 18.76 1.92
C SER A 63 3.28 19.10 0.71
N GLY A 64 2.66 19.50 -0.41
CA GLY A 64 3.36 19.72 -1.67
C GLY A 64 3.68 18.44 -2.46
N GLY A 65 2.97 17.33 -2.19
CA GLY A 65 3.07 16.09 -2.95
C GLY A 65 2.74 16.26 -4.46
N PRO A 66 2.86 15.18 -5.25
CA PRO A 66 2.86 15.28 -6.70
C PRO A 66 1.50 15.74 -7.23
N SER A 67 1.50 16.81 -8.03
CA SER A 67 0.27 17.41 -8.57
C SER A 67 -0.56 16.44 -9.42
N TRP A 68 0.07 15.44 -10.03
CA TRP A 68 -0.62 14.41 -10.81
C TRP A 68 -1.45 13.44 -9.95
N LEU A 69 -1.18 13.37 -8.64
CA LEU A 69 -1.86 12.46 -7.72
C LEU A 69 -3.09 13.12 -7.05
N SER A 70 -3.13 14.45 -6.97
CA SER A 70 -4.18 15.16 -6.25
C SER A 70 -5.58 14.85 -6.79
N SER A 71 -5.81 14.95 -8.09
CA SER A 71 -7.13 14.65 -8.68
C SER A 71 -7.59 13.21 -8.45
N LEU A 72 -6.65 12.26 -8.36
CA LEU A 72 -6.95 10.85 -8.10
C LEU A 72 -7.32 10.60 -6.64
N ILE A 73 -6.64 11.24 -5.69
CA ILE A 73 -6.96 11.15 -4.25
C ILE A 73 -8.36 11.69 -4.01
N GLU A 74 -8.68 12.83 -4.59
CA GLU A 74 -9.98 13.48 -4.45
C GLU A 74 -11.11 12.61 -5.06
N ALA A 75 -10.87 11.94 -6.20
CA ALA A 75 -11.84 11.02 -6.79
C ALA A 75 -12.05 9.75 -5.95
N GLU A 76 -10.97 9.19 -5.37
CA GLU A 76 -11.06 7.96 -4.57
C GLU A 76 -11.76 8.19 -3.23
N LYS A 77 -11.59 9.37 -2.61
CA LYS A 77 -12.33 9.77 -1.39
C LYS A 77 -13.86 9.71 -1.55
N VAL A 78 -14.37 9.92 -2.77
CA VAL A 78 -15.82 9.90 -3.06
C VAL A 78 -16.33 8.47 -3.24
N THR A 79 -15.44 7.51 -3.50
CA THR A 79 -15.81 6.14 -3.94
C THR A 79 -15.62 5.07 -2.85
N GLY A 80 -14.86 5.36 -1.79
CA GLY A 80 -14.57 4.43 -0.68
C GLY A 80 -15.29 4.78 0.62
#